data_AF-A0A920ITV8-F1
#
_entry.id   AF-A0A920ITV8-F1
#
_cell.length_a   1.000
_cell.length_b   1.000
_cell.length_c   1.000
_cell.angle_alpha   90.00
_cell.angle_beta   90.00
_cell.angle_gamma   90.00
#
_symmetry.space_group_name_H-M   'P 1'
#
loop_
_entity.id
_entity.type
_entity.pdbx_description
1 polymer ?
#
loop_
_entity_poly.entity_id
_entity_poly.type
_entity_poly.pdbx_seq_one_letter_code
_entity_poly.pdbx_strand_id
1 'polypeptide(L)' 'MKIQVLNNISEFGLKILEENSFQLIKDDKINETQGIVLRSFPLKDFDIPKSLFAISRAGAGTNNINISECSEKGL' A
#
# COMPACT_ATOMS: atom_id res chain seq x y z
N MET A 1 1.77 -8.82 9.98
CA MET A 1 1.45 -8.63 8.55
C MET A 1 2.47 -7.69 7.94
N LYS A 2 2.96 -7.92 6.71
CA LYS A 2 3.94 -7.04 6.05
C LYS A 2 3.22 -5.97 5.23
N ILE A 3 3.55 -4.70 5.47
CA ILE A 3 3.02 -3.55 4.74
C ILE A 3 4.15 -2.91 3.94
N GLN A 4 3.98 -2.83 2.63
CA GLN A 4 4.82 -2.05 1.75
C GLN A 4 4.54 -0.56 1.96
N VAL A 5 5.58 0.23 2.22
CA VAL A 5 5.51 1.69 2.25
C VAL A 5 6.08 2.21 0.94
N LEU A 6 5.27 2.93 0.17
CA LEU A 6 5.68 3.58 -1.07
C LEU A 6 5.60 5.09 -0.90
N ASN A 7 6.64 5.80 -1.34
CA ASN A 7 6.86 7.23 -1.12
C ASN A 7 7.22 7.61 0.33
N ASN A 8 7.50 8.90 0.53
CA ASN A 8 7.64 9.48 1.85
C ASN A 8 6.26 9.61 2.51
N ILE A 9 6.06 8.86 3.59
CA ILE A 9 4.85 8.83 4.41
C ILE A 9 5.21 9.34 5.81
N SER A 10 4.31 10.09 6.44
CA SER A 10 4.52 10.65 7.78
C SER A 10 4.89 9.57 8.79
N GLU A 11 6.01 9.76 9.49
CA GLU A 11 6.49 8.86 10.54
C GLU A 11 5.44 8.66 11.64
N PHE A 12 4.67 9.70 11.97
CA PHE A 12 3.60 9.60 12.96
C PHE A 12 2.55 8.56 12.55
N GLY A 13 2.15 8.54 11.27
CA GLY A 13 1.19 7.56 10.76
C GLY A 13 1.77 6.15 10.67
N LEU A 14 3.04 6.04 10.28
CA LEU A 14 3.75 4.76 10.24
C LEU A 14 3.91 4.14 11.63
N LYS A 15 4.18 4.97 12.65
CA LYS A 15 4.30 4.52 14.04
C LYS A 15 3.03 3.85 14.54
N ILE A 16 1.85 4.34 14.17
CA ILE A 16 0.57 3.71 14.51
C ILE A 16 0.51 2.29 13.95
N LEU A 17 1.00 2.05 12.72
CA LEU A 17 1.03 0.72 12.12
C LEU A 17 2.02 -0.19 12.87
N GLU A 18 3.21 0.31 13.20
CA GLU A 18 4.21 -0.45 13.97
C GLU A 18 3.68 -0.83 15.37
N GLU A 19 3.03 0.11 16.07
CA GLU A 19 2.37 -0.11 17.37
C GLU A 19 1.25 -1.17 17.28
N ASN A 20 0.61 -1.29 16.11
CA ASN A 20 -0.40 -2.32 15.84
C ASN A 20 0.20 -3.60 15.23
N SER A 21 1.50 -3.86 15.43
CA SER A 21 2.20 -5.09 15.02
C SER A 21 2.27 -5.33 13.51
N PHE A 22 2.19 -4.27 12.70
CA PHE A 22 2.51 -4.34 11.28
C PHE A 22 4.02 -4.18 11.06
N GLN A 23 4.58 -5.02 10.19
CA GLN A 23 5.98 -4.92 9.78
C GLN A 23 6.04 -4.02 8.53
N LEU A 24 6.69 -2.87 8.65
CA LEU A 24 6.85 -1.95 7.52
C LEU A 24 8.05 -2.35 6.65
N ILE A 25 7.80 -2.51 5.36
CA ILE A 25 8.80 -2.79 4.33
C ILE A 25 8.96 -1.51 3.52
N LYS A 26 10.19 -0.97 3.47
CA LYS A 26 10.51 0.30 2.77
C LYS A 26 11.31 0.07 1.47
N ASP A 27 11.63 -1.18 1.12
CA ASP A 27 12.24 -1.53 -0.17
C ASP A 27 11.16 -1.77 -1.23
N ASP A 28 11.47 -1.66 -2.52
CA ASP A 28 10.44 -1.72 -3.59
C ASP A 28 9.96 -3.15 -3.92
N LYS A 29 9.89 -4.05 -2.94
CA LYS A 29 9.48 -5.46 -3.15
C LYS A 29 8.02 -5.69 -2.79
N ILE A 30 7.13 -5.15 -3.63
CA ILE A 30 5.67 -5.23 -3.48
C ILE A 30 5.16 -6.70 -3.36
N ASN A 31 5.82 -7.64 -4.06
CA ASN A 31 5.35 -9.03 -4.23
C ASN A 31 5.29 -9.90 -2.96
N GLU A 32 5.88 -9.47 -1.85
CA GLU A 32 5.89 -10.23 -0.59
C GLU A 32 5.03 -9.61 0.52
N THR A 33 4.22 -8.61 0.17
CA THR A 33 3.44 -7.84 1.14
C THR A 33 1.95 -8.19 1.07
N GLN A 34 1.26 -7.98 2.19
CA GLN A 34 -0.19 -8.15 2.31
C GLN A 34 -0.93 -6.81 2.39
N GLY A 35 -0.21 -5.71 2.59
CA GLY A 35 -0.79 -4.37 2.53
C GLY A 35 0.15 -3.40 1.85
N ILE A 36 -0.41 -2.36 1.23
CA ILE A 36 0.36 -1.24 0.68
C ILE A 36 -0.13 0.05 1.33
N VAL A 37 0.79 0.91 1.75
CA VAL A 37 0.53 2.31 2.08
C VAL A 37 1.31 3.16 1.10
N LEU A 38 0.62 4.01 0.34
CA LEU A 38 1.24 4.88 -0.65
C LEU A 38 0.74 6.33 -0.59
N ARG A 39 1.40 7.23 -1.30
CA ARG A 39 0.91 8.61 -1.50
C ARG A 39 0.65 8.90 -2.97
N SER A 40 1.71 9.01 -3.77
CA SER A 40 1.65 9.41 -5.18
C SER A 40 2.31 8.40 -6.11
N PHE A 41 2.75 7.25 -5.58
CA PHE A 41 3.29 6.15 -6.37
C PHE A 41 2.25 5.68 -7.41
N PRO A 42 2.62 5.55 -8.69
CA PRO A 42 1.71 5.19 -9.76
C PRO A 42 1.39 3.68 -9.75
N LEU A 43 0.67 3.22 -8.73
CA LEU A 43 0.33 1.80 -8.55
C LEU A 43 -0.44 1.20 -9.73
N LYS A 44 -1.20 2.01 -10.46
CA LYS A 44 -1.94 1.62 -11.68
C LYS A 44 -1.06 1.03 -12.79
N ASP A 45 0.25 1.28 -12.76
CA ASP A 45 1.20 0.80 -13.76
C ASP A 45 1.86 -0.53 -13.32
N PHE A 46 1.44 -1.10 -12.18
CA PHE A 46 2.01 -2.30 -11.59
C PHE A 46 0.95 -3.40 -11.40
N ASP A 47 1.37 -4.64 -11.61
CA ASP A 47 0.52 -5.79 -11.32
C ASP A 47 0.30 -5.93 -9.80
N ILE A 48 -0.97 -5.94 -9.41
CA ILE A 48 -1.34 -6.12 -8.01
C ILE A 48 -1.21 -7.60 -7.63
N PRO A 49 -0.36 -7.95 -6.64
CA PRO A 49 -0.15 -9.34 -6.25
C PRO A 49 -1.39 -9.93 -5.56
N LYS A 50 -1.63 -11.22 -5.78
CA LYS A 50 -2.77 -11.95 -5.17
C LYS A 50 -2.72 -12.04 -3.64
N SER A 51 -1.55 -11.83 -3.04
CA SER A 51 -1.35 -11.84 -1.59
C SER A 51 -1.84 -10.58 -0.90
N LEU A 52 -2.19 -9.54 -1.67
CA LEU A 52 -2.60 -8.25 -1.14
C LEU A 52 -4.01 -8.34 -0.56
N PHE A 53 -4.22 -7.70 0.59
CA PHE A 53 -5.51 -7.62 1.26
C PHE A 53 -6.08 -6.20 1.27
N ALA A 54 -5.22 -5.18 1.25
CA ALA A 54 -5.66 -3.80 1.30
C ALA A 54 -4.62 -2.83 0.73
N ILE A 55 -5.12 -1.73 0.19
CA ILE A 55 -4.34 -0.57 -0.23
C ILE A 55 -4.83 0.64 0.56
N SER A 56 -3.92 1.32 1.25
CA SER A 56 -4.17 2.59 1.91
C SER A 56 -3.41 3.71 1.22
N ARG A 57 -4.02 4.90 1.16
CA ARG A 57 -3.43 6.09 0.56
C ARG A 57 -3.40 7.26 1.51
N ALA A 58 -2.24 7.89 1.65
CA ALA A 58 -2.06 9.16 2.33
C ALA A 58 -2.45 10.34 1.41
N GLY A 59 -3.74 10.63 1.28
CA GLY A 59 -4.26 11.78 0.52
C GLY A 59 -5.68 11.55 -0.02
N ALA A 60 -6.27 12.59 -0.61
CA ALA A 60 -7.68 12.56 -1.03
C ALA A 60 -7.95 12.00 -2.44
N GLY A 61 -7.00 12.14 -3.39
CA GLY A 61 -7.18 11.67 -4.77
C GLY A 61 -6.88 10.18 -4.93
N THR A 62 -7.36 9.54 -5.99
CA THR A 62 -7.12 8.11 -6.27
C THR A 62 -6.52 7.82 -7.65
N ASN A 63 -6.15 8.86 -8.41
CA ASN A 63 -5.70 8.80 -9.81
C ASN A 63 -4.47 7.91 -10.09
N ASN A 64 -3.80 7.44 -9.03
CA ASN A 64 -2.62 6.58 -9.10
C ASN A 64 -2.96 5.10 -8.90
N ILE A 65 -4.22 4.76 -8.63
CA ILE A 65 -4.68 3.40 -8.30
C ILE A 65 -5.80 3.05 -9.28
N ASN A 66 -5.73 1.89 -9.92
CA ASN A 66 -6.81 1.37 -10.76
C ASN A 66 -7.92 0.79 -9.87
N ILE A 67 -8.88 1.64 -9.48
CA ILE A 67 -9.95 1.26 -8.53
C ILE A 67 -10.81 0.12 -9.07
N SER A 68 -11.14 0.13 -10.36
CA SER A 68 -11.98 -0.93 -10.97
C SER A 68 -11.31 -2.29 -10.83
N GLU A 69 -10.02 -2.38 -11.17
CA GLU A 69 -9.25 -3.61 -11.03
C GLU A 69 -9.09 -4.05 -9.57
N CYS A 70 -8.88 -3.10 -8.65
CA CYS A 70 -8.81 -3.40 -7.22
C CYS A 70 -10.13 -4.01 -6.72
N SER A 71 -11.26 -3.39 -7.07
CA SER A 71 -12.59 -3.85 -6.68
C SER A 71 -12.92 -5.24 -7.25
N GLU A 72 -12.56 -5.51 -8.51
CA GLU A 72 -12.73 -6.84 -9.11
C GLU A 72 -11.89 -7.92 -8.40
N LYS A 73 -10.73 -7.54 -7.85
CA LYS A 73 -9.84 -8.42 -7.08
C LYS A 73 -10.22 -8.53 -5.59
N GLY A 74 -11.27 -7.82 -5.14
CA GLY A 74 -11.72 -7.84 -3.75
C GLY A 74 -10.83 -7.05 -2.78
N LEU A 75 -10.15 -6.01 -3.28
CA LEU A 75 -9.29 -5.09 -2.53
C LEU A 75 -10.00 -3.79 -2.14
#